data_AF-A0A539DGM2-F1
#
_entry.id   AF-A0A539DGM2-F1
#
_cell.length_a   1.000
_cell.length_b   1.000
_cell.length_c   1.000
_cell.angle_alpha   90.00
_cell.angle_beta   90.00
_cell.angle_gamma   90.00
#
_symmetry.space_group_name_H-M   'P 1'
#
loop_
_entity.id
_entity.type
_entity.pdbx_description
1 polymer ?
#
loop_
_entity_poly.entity_id
_entity_poly.type
_entity_poly.pdbx_seq_one_letter_code
_entity_poly.pdbx_strand_id
1 'polypeptide(L)'
;MNLDLVPLGWMHSLACLVALAAGAFIFATPKGTSRHRQLGRAYLASMLVLNLTALGIYQLGVFFFPHVLAVVTLVLMAAGWGAARMIRRHVAWKHVHLSCMILTYYMLIGGGVNEVYLRIDALKVILNQEGPGLIAMTHRIVMLVFVILLLGWNASEIGKLAMRKRQRASIPGS
;
A
#
# COMPACT_ATOMS: atom_id res chain seq x y z
N MET A 1 20.81 25.67 -5.88
CA MET A 1 20.02 24.46 -6.19
C MET A 1 20.91 23.27 -5.92
N ASN A 2 20.58 22.40 -4.95
CA ASN A 2 21.39 21.22 -4.63
C ASN A 2 21.19 20.17 -5.73
N LEU A 3 22.14 20.07 -6.66
CA LEU A 3 22.12 19.11 -7.76
C LEU A 3 22.17 17.65 -7.26
N ASP A 4 22.65 17.44 -6.04
CA ASP A 4 22.84 16.11 -5.43
C ASP A 4 21.53 15.36 -5.15
N LEU A 5 20.41 16.08 -5.02
CA LEU A 5 19.08 15.50 -4.73
C LEU A 5 18.28 15.19 -6.00
N VAL A 6 18.69 15.72 -7.15
CA VAL A 6 18.01 15.51 -8.44
C VAL A 6 17.96 14.02 -8.83
N PRO A 7 19.07 13.24 -8.73
CA PRO A 7 19.04 11.81 -9.01
C PRO A 7 18.07 11.05 -8.09
N LEU A 8 18.04 11.42 -6.80
CA LEU A 8 17.19 10.78 -5.80
C LEU A 8 15.70 11.01 -6.08
N GLY A 9 15.34 12.24 -6.49
CA GLY A 9 13.97 12.59 -6.89
C GLY A 9 13.49 11.85 -8.14
N TRP A 10 14.35 11.69 -9.14
CA TRP A 10 14.05 10.90 -10.34
C TRP A 10 13.87 9.41 -10.02
N MET A 11 14.77 8.84 -9.22
CA MET A 11 14.65 7.46 -8.76
C MET A 11 13.36 7.24 -7.96
N HIS A 12 13.02 8.16 -7.06
CA HIS A 12 11.78 8.12 -6.29
C HIS A 12 10.55 8.12 -7.22
N SER A 13 10.51 9.07 -8.17
CA SER A 13 9.39 9.21 -9.10
C SER A 13 9.22 7.97 -9.99
N LEU A 14 10.31 7.42 -10.52
CA LEU A 14 10.27 6.19 -11.32
C LEU A 14 9.81 5.00 -10.48
N ALA A 15 10.32 4.87 -9.25
CA ALA A 15 9.91 3.82 -8.33
C ALA A 15 8.41 3.92 -7.97
N CYS A 16 7.87 5.13 -7.82
CA CYS A 16 6.44 5.37 -7.62
C CYS A 16 5.60 4.86 -8.81
N LEU A 17 6.01 5.15 -10.05
CA LEU A 17 5.30 4.66 -11.25
C LEU A 17 5.30 3.14 -11.33
N VAL A 18 6.46 2.51 -11.09
CA VAL A 18 6.58 1.05 -11.09
C VAL A 18 5.74 0.44 -9.97
N ALA A 19 5.75 1.01 -8.76
CA ALA A 19 4.96 0.52 -7.63
C ALA A 19 3.45 0.65 -7.89
N LEU A 20 3.00 1.76 -8.51
CA LEU A 20 1.60 1.99 -8.86
C LEU A 20 1.11 0.93 -9.85
N ALA A 21 1.86 0.72 -10.93
CA ALA A 21 1.54 -0.26 -11.96
C ALA A 21 1.58 -1.69 -11.39
N ALA A 22 2.67 -2.07 -10.73
CA ALA A 22 2.83 -3.39 -10.15
C ALA A 22 1.72 -3.68 -9.12
N GLY A 23 1.42 -2.73 -8.23
CA GLY A 23 0.34 -2.87 -7.25
C GLY A 23 -1.02 -3.09 -7.91
N ALA A 24 -1.38 -2.30 -8.92
CA ALA A 24 -2.63 -2.48 -9.67
C ALA A 24 -2.72 -3.87 -10.31
N PHE A 25 -1.67 -4.31 -10.99
CA PHE A 25 -1.64 -5.63 -11.64
C PHE A 25 -1.64 -6.79 -10.64
N ILE A 26 -1.07 -6.64 -9.44
CA ILE A 26 -1.12 -7.68 -8.40
C ILE A 26 -2.55 -7.98 -8.00
N PHE A 27 -3.38 -6.95 -7.81
CA PHE A 27 -4.77 -7.12 -7.39
C PHE A 27 -5.63 -7.76 -8.48
N ALA A 28 -5.33 -7.51 -9.75
CA ALA A 28 -6.00 -8.14 -10.90
C ALA A 28 -5.50 -9.57 -11.20
N THR A 29 -4.32 -9.96 -10.69
CA THR A 29 -3.71 -11.26 -11.00
C THR A 29 -4.18 -12.34 -10.03
N PRO A 30 -4.54 -13.55 -10.52
CA PRO A 30 -4.88 -14.68 -9.65
C PRO A 30 -3.78 -14.98 -8.62
N LYS A 31 -4.19 -15.00 -7.35
CA LYS A 31 -3.30 -15.11 -6.18
C LYS A 31 -2.59 -16.46 -6.17
N GLY A 32 -1.31 -16.46 -5.77
CA GLY A 32 -0.49 -17.68 -5.67
C GLY A 32 0.13 -18.17 -6.99
N THR A 33 -0.21 -17.57 -8.13
CA THR A 33 0.42 -17.88 -9.43
C THR A 33 1.87 -17.37 -9.51
N SER A 34 2.64 -17.87 -10.49
CA SER A 34 4.01 -17.38 -10.74
C SER A 34 4.01 -15.88 -11.06
N ARG A 35 3.07 -15.44 -11.90
CA ARG A 35 2.88 -14.02 -12.26
C ARG A 35 2.59 -13.16 -11.03
N HIS A 36 1.71 -13.60 -10.14
CA HIS A 36 1.44 -12.90 -8.88
C HIS A 36 2.70 -12.74 -8.01
N ARG A 37 3.55 -13.76 -7.94
CA ARG A 37 4.82 -13.68 -7.20
C ARG A 37 5.83 -12.73 -7.85
N GLN A 38 5.94 -12.73 -9.18
CA GLN A 38 6.84 -11.82 -9.91
C GLN A 38 6.40 -10.36 -9.71
N LEU A 39 5.11 -10.07 -9.92
CA LEU A 39 4.56 -8.75 -9.68
C LEU A 39 4.73 -8.33 -8.22
N GLY A 40 4.47 -9.23 -7.26
CA GLY A 40 4.69 -9.00 -5.83
C GLY A 40 6.12 -8.62 -5.48
N ARG A 41 7.12 -9.23 -6.14
CA ARG A 41 8.53 -8.87 -5.96
C ARG A 41 8.83 -7.49 -6.57
N ALA A 42 8.30 -7.21 -7.76
CA ALA A 42 8.46 -5.89 -8.40
C ALA A 42 7.85 -4.77 -7.54
N TYR A 43 6.65 -5.00 -7.01
CA TYR A 43 5.99 -4.09 -6.07
C TYR A 43 6.80 -3.92 -4.78
N LEU A 44 7.27 -5.00 -4.17
CA LEU A 44 8.08 -4.91 -2.95
C LEU A 44 9.38 -4.14 -3.18
N ALA A 45 10.10 -4.43 -4.26
CA ALA A 45 11.37 -3.77 -4.57
C ALA A 45 11.18 -2.27 -4.87
N SER A 46 10.19 -1.93 -5.72
CA SER A 46 9.87 -0.53 -6.03
C SER A 46 9.37 0.25 -4.80
N MET A 47 8.54 -0.36 -3.96
CA MET A 47 8.10 0.23 -2.70
C MET A 47 9.25 0.44 -1.71
N LEU A 48 10.24 -0.46 -1.65
CA LEU A 48 11.43 -0.24 -0.82
C LEU A 48 12.23 0.96 -1.33
N VAL A 49 12.50 1.02 -2.63
CA VAL A 49 13.24 2.14 -3.25
C VAL A 49 12.51 3.46 -3.01
N LEU A 50 11.20 3.54 -3.28
CA LEU A 50 10.47 4.80 -3.11
C LEU A 50 10.40 5.25 -1.65
N ASN A 51 10.24 4.34 -0.67
CA ASN A 51 10.17 4.74 0.74
C ASN A 51 11.53 5.18 1.27
N LEU A 52 12.61 4.48 0.89
CA LEU A 52 13.97 4.87 1.28
C LEU A 52 14.39 6.20 0.65
N THR A 53 14.07 6.39 -0.63
CA THR A 53 14.34 7.67 -1.31
C THR A 53 13.47 8.80 -0.75
N ALA A 54 12.21 8.55 -0.35
CA ALA A 54 11.38 9.55 0.32
C ALA A 54 12.02 10.04 1.62
N LEU A 55 12.53 9.12 2.45
CA LEU A 55 13.25 9.46 3.69
C LEU A 55 14.53 10.26 3.43
N GLY A 56 15.18 10.05 2.29
CA GLY A 56 16.37 10.81 1.88
C GLY A 56 16.06 12.20 1.29
N ILE A 57 14.94 12.36 0.58
CA ILE A 57 14.56 13.63 -0.06
C ILE A 57 14.14 14.68 0.98
N TYR A 58 13.42 14.27 2.03
CA TYR A 58 12.84 15.21 3.00
C TYR A 58 13.79 15.65 4.13
N GLN A 59 15.11 15.54 3.93
CA GLN A 59 16.15 15.89 4.93
C GLN A 59 16.25 17.39 5.32
N LEU A 60 15.32 18.25 4.90
CA LEU A 60 15.30 19.67 5.27
C LEU A 60 14.54 19.92 6.59
N GLY A 61 15.19 19.57 7.70
CA GLY A 61 15.03 20.24 9.01
C GLY A 61 13.81 19.92 9.89
N VAL A 62 12.75 19.27 9.38
CA VAL A 62 11.57 18.92 10.19
C VAL A 62 11.07 17.51 9.84
N PHE A 63 10.97 16.64 10.85
CA PHE A 63 10.33 15.34 10.72
C PHE A 63 8.82 15.54 10.50
N PHE A 64 8.43 15.68 9.23
CA PHE A 64 7.06 15.95 8.83
C PHE A 64 6.31 14.67 8.39
N PHE A 65 5.00 14.79 8.20
CA PHE A 65 4.05 13.73 7.85
C PHE A 65 4.54 12.69 6.81
N PRO A 66 5.26 13.03 5.72
CA PRO A 66 5.77 12.06 4.76
C PRO A 66 6.76 11.04 5.33
N HIS A 67 7.55 11.40 6.36
CA HIS A 67 8.49 10.46 6.99
C HIS A 67 7.74 9.39 7.79
N VAL A 68 6.73 9.81 8.56
CA VAL A 68 5.86 8.87 9.30
C VAL A 68 5.20 7.91 8.33
N LEU A 69 4.68 8.43 7.22
CA LEU A 69 4.05 7.62 6.18
C LEU A 69 5.01 6.58 5.62
N ALA A 70 6.26 6.98 5.32
CA ALA A 70 7.26 6.07 4.78
C ALA A 70 7.65 4.97 5.78
N VAL A 71 7.87 5.34 7.05
CA VAL A 71 8.21 4.37 8.11
C VAL A 71 7.07 3.38 8.35
N VAL A 72 5.83 3.87 8.48
CA VAL A 72 4.65 3.01 8.66
C VAL A 72 4.49 2.07 7.47
N THR A 73 4.72 2.56 6.25
CA THR A 73 4.66 1.74 5.04
C THR A 73 5.72 0.64 5.05
N LEU A 74 6.96 0.95 5.45
CA LEU A 74 8.04 -0.05 5.57
C LEU A 74 7.71 -1.13 6.62
N VAL A 75 7.15 -0.74 7.77
CA VAL A 75 6.72 -1.69 8.81
C VAL A 75 5.62 -2.62 8.28
N LEU A 76 4.61 -2.07 7.59
CA LEU A 76 3.54 -2.86 6.99
C LEU A 76 4.05 -3.80 5.89
N MET A 77 5.02 -3.36 5.09
CA MET A 77 5.67 -4.20 4.09
C MET A 77 6.43 -5.36 4.73
N ALA A 78 7.18 -5.09 5.81
CA ALA A 78 7.90 -6.12 6.56
C ALA A 78 6.91 -7.13 7.16
N ALA A 79 5.81 -6.67 7.76
CA ALA A 79 4.75 -7.54 8.28
C ALA A 79 4.09 -8.38 7.18
N GLY A 80 3.76 -7.78 6.03
CA GLY A 80 3.15 -8.47 4.90
C GLY A 80 4.08 -9.52 4.27
N TRP A 81 5.37 -9.20 4.12
CA TRP A 81 6.37 -10.13 3.62
C TRP A 81 6.65 -11.25 4.62
N GLY A 82 6.79 -10.93 5.91
CA GLY A 82 6.94 -11.88 7.00
C GLY A 82 5.74 -12.83 7.10
N ALA A 83 4.52 -12.32 6.92
CA ALA A 83 3.31 -13.14 6.85
C ALA A 83 3.38 -14.20 5.74
N ALA A 84 3.84 -13.81 4.56
CA ALA A 84 3.97 -14.71 3.42
C ALA A 84 5.13 -15.71 3.54
N ARG A 85 6.18 -15.42 4.34
CA ARG A 85 7.41 -16.22 4.38
C ARG A 85 7.60 -17.03 5.66
N MET A 86 7.25 -16.47 6.81
CA MET A 86 7.55 -17.04 8.13
C MET A 86 6.35 -17.76 8.73
N ILE A 87 5.15 -17.15 8.68
CA ILE A 87 3.94 -17.72 9.30
C ILE A 87 2.98 -18.35 8.29
N ARG A 88 3.45 -18.73 7.10
CA ARG A 88 2.61 -19.29 6.02
C ARG A 88 1.79 -20.53 6.44
N ARG A 89 2.21 -21.24 7.47
CA ARG A 89 1.48 -22.39 8.04
C ARG A 89 0.31 -21.98 8.93
N HIS A 90 0.31 -20.76 9.45
CA HIS A 90 -0.72 -20.24 10.33
C HIS A 90 -1.98 -19.84 9.55
N VAL A 91 -3.17 -20.14 10.07
CA VAL A 91 -4.45 -19.85 9.40
C VAL A 91 -4.64 -18.38 9.04
N ALA A 92 -4.09 -17.48 9.88
CA ALA A 92 -4.20 -16.04 9.69
C ALA A 92 -3.24 -15.45 8.64
N TRP A 93 -2.29 -16.22 8.09
CA TRP A 93 -1.22 -15.65 7.25
C TRP A 93 -1.75 -14.88 6.04
N LYS A 94 -2.81 -15.39 5.40
CA LYS A 94 -3.45 -14.76 4.25
C LYS A 94 -4.09 -13.43 4.64
N HIS A 95 -4.73 -13.38 5.82
CA HIS A 95 -5.35 -12.16 6.33
C HIS A 95 -4.31 -11.07 6.54
N VAL A 96 -3.23 -11.40 7.23
CA VAL A 96 -2.15 -10.44 7.51
C VAL A 96 -1.49 -10.00 6.21
N HIS A 97 -1.08 -10.95 5.35
CA HIS A 97 -0.40 -10.63 4.10
C HIS A 97 -1.24 -9.71 3.20
N LEU A 98 -2.51 -10.04 2.98
CA LEU A 98 -3.36 -9.26 2.08
C LEU A 98 -3.77 -7.92 2.69
N SER A 99 -4.00 -7.86 4.00
CA SER A 99 -4.30 -6.60 4.68
C SER A 99 -3.12 -5.64 4.59
N CYS A 100 -1.90 -6.14 4.81
CA CYS A 100 -0.68 -5.35 4.62
C CYS A 100 -0.56 -4.86 3.16
N MET A 101 -0.78 -5.72 2.16
CA MET A 101 -0.70 -5.32 0.75
C MET A 101 -1.73 -4.23 0.38
N ILE A 102 -2.96 -4.33 0.89
CA ILE A 102 -4.01 -3.31 0.67
C ILE A 102 -3.61 -1.98 1.34
N LEU A 103 -3.16 -2.05 2.60
CA LEU A 103 -2.76 -0.86 3.35
C LEU A 103 -1.54 -0.17 2.74
N THR A 104 -0.51 -0.91 2.32
CA THR A 104 0.68 -0.33 1.70
C THR A 104 0.35 0.29 0.34
N TYR A 105 -0.60 -0.29 -0.41
CA TYR A 105 -1.07 0.30 -1.66
C TYR A 105 -1.91 1.56 -1.42
N TYR A 106 -2.72 1.60 -0.37
CA TYR A 106 -3.39 2.82 0.08
C TYR A 106 -2.39 3.94 0.40
N MET A 107 -1.33 3.64 1.15
CA MET A 107 -0.30 4.64 1.49
C MET A 107 0.38 5.21 0.23
N LEU A 108 0.63 4.37 -0.78
CA LEU A 108 1.16 4.79 -2.07
C LEU A 108 0.20 5.73 -2.81
N ILE A 109 -1.09 5.36 -2.90
CA ILE A 109 -2.11 6.20 -3.54
C ILE A 109 -2.29 7.52 -2.79
N GLY A 110 -2.33 7.48 -1.45
CA GLY A 110 -2.43 8.68 -0.62
C GLY A 110 -1.24 9.63 -0.82
N GLY A 111 -0.02 9.08 -0.91
CA GLY A 111 1.17 9.86 -1.27
C GLY A 111 1.04 10.50 -2.65
N GLY A 112 0.58 9.73 -3.65
CA GLY A 112 0.34 10.23 -5.01
C GLY A 112 -0.73 11.33 -5.07
N VAL A 113 -1.81 11.22 -4.29
CA VAL A 113 -2.83 12.28 -4.15
C VAL A 113 -2.17 13.57 -3.66
N ASN A 114 -1.40 13.52 -2.57
CA ASN A 114 -0.70 14.70 -2.05
C ASN A 114 0.21 15.32 -3.11
N GLU A 115 0.97 14.50 -3.84
CA GLU A 115 1.87 14.96 -4.89
C GLU A 115 1.13 15.66 -6.04
N VAL A 116 -0.01 15.12 -6.47
CA VAL A 116 -0.83 15.71 -7.53
C VAL A 116 -1.35 17.10 -7.12
N TYR A 117 -1.85 17.24 -5.89
CA TYR A 117 -2.29 18.54 -5.38
C TYR A 117 -1.14 19.55 -5.23
N LEU A 118 0.07 19.08 -4.90
CA LEU A 118 1.25 19.93 -4.74
C LEU A 118 1.97 20.26 -6.05
N ARG A 119 1.68 19.56 -7.16
CA ARG A 119 2.37 19.77 -8.44
C ARG A 119 1.51 20.35 -9.55
N ILE A 120 0.19 20.11 -9.55
CA ILE A 120 -0.70 20.65 -10.59
C ILE A 120 -1.16 22.05 -10.19
N ASP A 121 -0.80 23.06 -10.99
CA ASP A 121 -1.10 24.46 -10.68
C ASP A 121 -2.59 24.76 -10.57
N ALA A 122 -3.42 24.14 -11.42
CA ALA A 122 -4.87 24.25 -11.31
C ALA A 122 -5.41 23.78 -9.95
N LEU A 123 -4.86 22.67 -9.41
CA LEU A 123 -5.24 22.16 -8.10
C LEU A 123 -4.69 23.00 -6.95
N LYS A 124 -3.51 23.62 -7.10
CA LYS A 124 -2.99 24.58 -6.11
C LYS A 124 -3.88 25.82 -6.01
N VAL A 125 -4.34 26.35 -7.14
CA VAL A 125 -5.24 27.50 -7.17
C VAL A 125 -6.53 27.17 -6.43
N ILE A 126 -7.13 26.01 -6.74
CA ILE A 126 -8.33 25.53 -6.04
C ILE A 126 -8.05 25.32 -4.53
N LEU A 127 -6.90 24.74 -4.16
CA LEU A 127 -6.51 24.52 -2.77
C LEU A 127 -6.38 25.84 -2.00
N ASN A 128 -5.84 26.87 -2.64
CA ASN A 128 -5.67 28.19 -2.03
C ASN A 128 -7.02 28.93 -1.88
N GLN A 129 -8.01 28.63 -2.73
CA GLN A 129 -9.34 29.24 -2.69
C GLN A 129 -10.30 28.51 -1.73
N GLU A 130 -10.34 27.19 -1.79
CA GLU A 130 -11.27 26.32 -1.05
C GLU A 130 -10.69 25.84 0.30
N GLY A 131 -9.39 26.06 0.52
CA GLY A 131 -8.66 25.56 1.70
C GLY A 131 -8.39 24.05 1.65
N PRO A 132 -7.84 23.46 2.73
CA PRO A 132 -7.40 22.06 2.78
C PRO A 132 -8.56 21.03 2.74
N GLY A 133 -9.81 21.49 2.71
CA GLY A 133 -11.01 20.64 2.72
C GLY A 133 -11.08 19.68 1.54
N LEU A 134 -10.66 20.12 0.34
CA LEU A 134 -10.69 19.30 -0.87
C LEU A 134 -9.72 18.11 -0.83
N ILE A 135 -8.51 18.33 -0.31
CA ILE A 135 -7.53 17.27 -0.07
C ILE A 135 -8.09 16.28 0.95
N ALA A 136 -8.65 16.78 2.05
CA ALA A 136 -9.25 15.95 3.07
C ALA A 136 -10.42 15.11 2.53
N MET A 137 -11.28 15.68 1.69
CA MET A 137 -12.38 14.96 1.04
C MET A 137 -11.86 13.86 0.10
N THR A 138 -10.84 14.16 -0.71
CA THR A 138 -10.22 13.16 -1.60
C THR A 138 -9.66 11.99 -0.80
N HIS A 139 -8.92 12.26 0.28
CA HIS A 139 -8.40 11.22 1.16
C HIS A 139 -9.49 10.41 1.82
N ARG A 140 -10.60 11.03 2.27
CA ARG A 140 -11.74 10.31 2.86
C ARG A 140 -12.38 9.34 1.86
N ILE A 141 -12.59 9.78 0.62
CA ILE A 141 -13.16 8.94 -0.44
C ILE A 141 -12.24 7.75 -0.74
N VAL A 142 -10.94 8.02 -0.96
CA VAL A 142 -9.95 6.97 -1.22
C VAL A 142 -9.87 6.00 -0.04
N MET A 143 -9.78 6.52 1.19
CA MET A 143 -9.74 5.70 2.40
C MET A 143 -10.99 4.82 2.53
N LEU A 144 -12.18 5.36 2.26
CA LEU A 144 -13.43 4.61 2.32
C LEU A 144 -13.45 3.43 1.33
N VAL A 145 -12.98 3.64 0.10
CA VAL A 145 -12.84 2.56 -0.90
C VAL A 145 -11.91 1.45 -0.37
N PHE A 146 -10.73 1.83 0.15
CA PHE A 146 -9.77 0.86 0.67
C PHE A 146 -10.25 0.15 1.93
N VAL A 147 -10.99 0.82 2.82
CA VAL A 147 -11.61 0.21 3.99
C VAL A 147 -12.67 -0.80 3.58
N ILE A 148 -13.54 -0.47 2.62
CA ILE A 148 -14.53 -1.41 2.09
C ILE A 148 -13.84 -2.64 1.49
N LEU A 149 -12.79 -2.44 0.70
CA LEU A 149 -12.00 -3.54 0.13
C LEU A 149 -11.37 -4.41 1.22
N LEU A 150 -10.78 -3.79 2.24
CA LEU A 150 -10.12 -4.47 3.36
C LEU A 150 -11.11 -5.30 4.18
N LEU A 151 -12.25 -4.70 4.56
CA LEU A 151 -13.28 -5.35 5.36
C LEU A 151 -13.98 -6.44 4.56
N GLY A 152 -14.39 -6.16 3.33
CA GLY A 152 -15.04 -7.13 2.45
C GLY A 152 -14.16 -8.36 2.19
N TRP A 153 -12.86 -8.14 1.95
CA TRP A 153 -11.92 -9.24 1.79
C TRP A 153 -11.78 -10.07 3.07
N ASN A 154 -11.53 -9.42 4.21
CA ASN A 154 -11.35 -10.14 5.47
C ASN A 154 -12.61 -10.91 5.89
N ALA A 155 -13.80 -10.32 5.74
CA ALA A 155 -15.08 -10.98 5.99
C ALA A 155 -15.26 -12.22 5.09
N SER A 156 -14.92 -12.13 3.80
CA SER A 156 -15.03 -13.25 2.87
C SER A 156 -14.15 -14.44 3.26
N GLU A 157 -12.93 -14.18 3.74
CA GLU A 157 -12.00 -15.24 4.16
C GLU A 157 -12.40 -15.85 5.51
N ILE A 158 -12.88 -15.04 6.47
CA ILE A 158 -13.43 -15.54 7.74
C ILE A 158 -14.64 -16.45 7.46
N GLY A 159 -15.53 -16.05 6.56
CA GLY A 159 -16.67 -16.86 6.14
C GLY A 159 -16.25 -18.22 5.59
N LYS A 160 -15.26 -18.26 4.68
CA LYS A 160 -14.71 -19.51 4.14
C LYS A 160 -14.11 -20.41 5.23
N LEU A 161 -13.41 -19.82 6.21
CA LEU A 161 -12.83 -20.58 7.33
C LEU A 161 -13.92 -21.15 8.24
N ALA A 162 -14.95 -20.38 8.56
CA ALA A 162 -16.08 -20.82 9.37
C ALA A 162 -16.83 -21.97 8.69
N MET A 163 -17.07 -21.88 7.37
CA MET A 163 -17.70 -22.94 6.59
C MET A 163 -16.87 -24.24 6.58
N ARG A 164 -15.54 -24.14 6.41
CA ARG A 164 -14.64 -25.31 6.47
C ARG A 164 -14.63 -25.98 7.84
N LYS A 165 -14.67 -25.18 8.92
CA LYS A 165 -14.78 -25.73 10.29
C LYS A 165 -16.12 -26.46 10.49
N ARG A 166 -17.23 -25.88 10.04
CA ARG A 166 -18.56 -26.53 10.08
C ARG A 166 -18.59 -27.84 9.31
N GLN A 167 -18.05 -27.86 8.08
CA GLN A 167 -17.98 -29.07 7.26
C GLN A 167 -17.15 -30.20 7.89
N ARG A 168 -16.05 -29.88 8.58
CA ARG A 168 -15.27 -30.88 9.31
C ARG A 168 -16.01 -31.43 10.52
N ALA A 169 -16.73 -30.58 11.26
CA ALA A 169 -17.51 -31.00 12.43
C ALA A 169 -18.72 -31.89 12.06
N SER A 170 -19.21 -31.82 10.81
CA SER A 170 -20.33 -32.65 10.33
C SER A 170 -19.93 -34.01 9.76
N ILE A 171 -18.62 -34.33 9.66
CA ILE A 171 -18.14 -35.65 9.22
C ILE A 171 -17.90 -36.51 10.47
N PRO A 172 -18.70 -37.57 10.74
CA PRO A 172 -18.48 -38.42 11.90
C PRO A 172 -17.23 -39.28 11.70
N GLY A 173 -16.25 -39.19 12.61
CA GLY A 173 -15.13 -40.15 12.71
C GLY A 173 -13.72 -39.68 12.30
N SER A 174 -13.43 -38.36 12.25
CA SER A 174 -12.05 -37.86 12.10
C SER A 174 -11.38 -37.53 13.42
#